data_AF-A0A9W5Y0J4-F1
#
_entry.id   AF-A0A9W5Y0J4-F1
#
_cell.length_a   1.000
_cell.length_b   1.000
_cell.length_c   1.000
_cell.angle_alpha   90.00
_cell.angle_beta   90.00
_cell.angle_gamma   90.00
#
_symmetry.space_group_name_H-M   'P 1'
#
loop_
_entity.id
_entity.type
_entity.pdbx_description
1 polymer ?
#
loop_
_entity_poly.entity_id
_entity_poly.type
_entity_poly.pdbx_seq_one_letter_code
_entity_poly.pdbx_strand_id
1 'polypeptide(L)'
;MCYITMIFDLKDSKSIENRYEVQKLLINALKKCNSTFDDIIISPFLITLGDEWEGLLHKDAPYDKIISFFRENLPEYLDFYTGIGIGEITINNFELTVNQLDGPSFHLARKAIKYAKKNHCSLVILVN
;
A
#
# COMPACT_ATOMS: atom_id res chain seq x y z
N MET A 1 6.12 9.33 17.19
CA MET A 1 5.65 10.18 16.05
C MET A 1 4.81 9.30 15.14
N CYS A 2 3.63 9.76 14.76
CA CYS A 2 2.73 8.97 13.92
C CYS A 2 3.12 9.02 12.44
N TYR A 3 2.71 7.99 11.71
CA TYR A 3 2.87 7.78 10.28
C TYR A 3 1.61 7.12 9.73
N ILE A 4 1.54 7.04 8.39
CA ILE A 4 0.48 6.31 7.69
C ILE A 4 1.12 5.15 6.94
N THR A 5 0.86 3.92 7.37
CA THR A 5 1.20 2.72 6.60
C THR A 5 0.03 2.36 5.70
N MET A 6 0.32 2.13 4.41
CA MET A 6 -0.68 1.72 3.44
C MET A 6 -0.28 0.37 2.84
N ILE A 7 -1.21 -0.58 2.88
CA ILE A 7 -1.08 -1.89 2.24
C ILE A 7 -2.20 -2.03 1.21
N PHE A 8 -1.84 -2.53 0.04
CA PHE A 8 -2.75 -2.79 -1.05
C PHE A 8 -2.57 -4.23 -1.55
N ASP A 9 -3.65 -4.85 -2.00
CA ASP A 9 -3.67 -6.26 -2.39
C ASP A 9 -4.70 -6.45 -3.52
N LEU A 10 -4.27 -7.00 -4.67
CA LEU A 10 -5.16 -7.19 -5.82
C LEU A 10 -6.32 -8.13 -5.48
N LYS A 11 -7.53 -7.78 -5.93
CA LYS A 11 -8.68 -8.70 -5.84
C LYS A 11 -8.53 -9.82 -6.86
N ASP A 12 -8.88 -11.03 -6.45
CA ASP A 12 -8.93 -12.21 -7.31
C ASP A 12 -7.68 -12.43 -8.19
N SER A 13 -6.51 -12.04 -7.67
CA SER A 13 -5.24 -12.18 -8.39
C SER A 13 -4.93 -13.61 -8.83
N LYS A 14 -5.54 -14.59 -8.14
CA LYS A 14 -5.39 -15.99 -8.46
C LYS A 14 -5.95 -16.36 -9.84
N SER A 15 -7.00 -15.68 -10.31
CA SER A 15 -7.64 -15.91 -11.61
C SER A 15 -7.06 -15.08 -12.75
N ILE A 16 -6.06 -14.24 -12.49
CA ILE A 16 -5.38 -13.48 -13.55
C ILE A 16 -4.52 -14.45 -14.39
N GLU A 17 -4.86 -14.59 -15.67
CA GLU A 17 -4.11 -15.43 -16.62
C GLU A 17 -2.74 -14.80 -16.96
N ASN A 18 -2.71 -13.51 -17.26
CA ASN A 18 -1.49 -12.78 -17.69
C ASN A 18 -0.73 -12.15 -16.52
N ARG A 19 -0.38 -12.95 -15.50
CA ARG A 19 0.26 -12.44 -14.26
C ARG A 19 1.54 -11.65 -14.49
N TYR A 20 2.35 -12.09 -15.45
CA TYR A 20 3.62 -11.44 -15.76
C TYR A 20 3.43 -10.00 -16.25
N GLU A 21 2.45 -9.76 -17.14
CA GLU A 21 2.15 -8.42 -17.63
C GLU A 21 1.53 -7.54 -16.55
N VAL A 22 0.63 -8.10 -15.72
CA VAL A 22 0.09 -7.37 -14.56
C VAL A 22 1.19 -6.95 -13.59
N GLN A 23 2.18 -7.82 -13.35
CA GLN A 23 3.30 -7.49 -12.47
C GLN A 23 4.16 -6.36 -13.05
N LYS A 24 4.41 -6.34 -14.36
CA LYS A 24 5.11 -5.21 -15.01
C LYS A 24 4.34 -3.89 -14.88
N LEU A 25 3.03 -3.92 -15.10
CA LEU A 25 2.16 -2.76 -14.94
C LEU A 25 2.22 -2.23 -13.51
N LEU A 26 2.13 -3.12 -12.52
CA LEU A 26 2.26 -2.76 -11.11
C LEU A 26 3.63 -2.15 -10.80
N ILE A 27 4.73 -2.76 -11.26
CA ILE A 27 6.09 -2.21 -11.07
C ILE A 27 6.21 -0.80 -11.66
N ASN A 28 5.65 -0.56 -12.85
CA ASN A 28 5.69 0.75 -13.48
C ASN A 28 4.83 1.78 -12.71
N ALA A 29 3.64 1.38 -12.24
CA ALA A 29 2.80 2.23 -11.40
C ALA A 29 3.50 2.60 -10.09
N LEU A 30 4.17 1.64 -9.44
CA LEU A 30 4.94 1.89 -8.21
C LEU A 30 6.09 2.89 -8.45
N LYS A 31 6.89 2.71 -9.51
CA LYS A 31 7.96 3.66 -9.85
C LYS A 31 7.42 5.07 -10.06
N LYS A 32 6.31 5.20 -10.80
CA LYS A 32 5.69 6.50 -11.06
C LYS A 32 5.09 7.11 -9.79
N CYS A 33 4.42 6.32 -8.95
CA CYS A 33 3.89 6.76 -7.65
C CYS A 33 5.02 7.31 -6.76
N ASN A 34 6.09 6.53 -6.59
CA ASN A 34 7.23 6.89 -5.75
C ASN A 34 7.94 8.16 -6.22
N SER A 35 7.99 8.41 -7.54
CA SER A 35 8.55 9.64 -8.08
C SER A 35 7.60 10.83 -8.05
N THR A 36 6.28 10.60 -8.04
CA THR A 36 5.26 11.67 -8.09
C THR A 36 4.98 12.24 -6.70
N PHE A 37 5.13 11.41 -5.67
CA PHE A 37 4.77 11.71 -4.28
C PHE A 37 5.98 11.56 -3.34
N ASP A 38 7.19 11.80 -3.85
CA ASP A 38 8.45 11.64 -3.11
C ASP A 38 8.52 12.54 -1.86
N ASP A 39 7.86 13.69 -1.91
CA ASP A 39 7.74 14.67 -0.83
C ASP A 39 6.90 14.20 0.36
N ILE A 40 5.96 13.28 0.14
CA ILE A 40 5.06 12.76 1.20
C ILE A 40 5.37 11.30 1.59
N ILE A 41 6.17 10.60 0.79
CA ILE A 41 6.57 9.20 1.00
C ILE A 41 7.83 9.15 1.87
N ILE A 42 7.73 8.47 3.02
CA ILE A 42 8.88 8.19 3.90
C ILE A 42 9.62 6.93 3.46
N SER A 43 8.88 5.87 3.13
CA SER A 43 9.46 4.63 2.61
C SER A 43 8.72 4.25 1.32
N PRO A 44 9.44 4.12 0.19
CA PRO A 44 8.84 3.89 -1.13
C PRO A 44 7.91 2.70 -1.18
N PHE A 45 6.86 2.81 -1.99
CA PHE A 45 5.99 1.70 -2.29
C PHE A 45 6.74 0.60 -3.03
N LEU A 46 6.61 -0.64 -2.57
CA LEU A 46 7.18 -1.82 -3.21
C LEU A 46 6.29 -3.04 -3.06
N ILE A 47 6.49 -4.03 -3.93
CA ILE A 47 5.81 -5.33 -3.85
C ILE A 47 6.39 -6.13 -2.68
N THR A 48 5.53 -6.55 -1.75
CA THR A 48 5.94 -7.31 -0.56
C THR A 48 5.69 -8.80 -0.73
N LEU A 49 4.51 -9.17 -1.25
CA LEU A 49 4.08 -10.56 -1.39
C LEU A 49 3.24 -10.73 -2.65
N GLY A 50 3.85 -11.18 -3.74
CA GLY A 50 3.13 -11.49 -4.99
C GLY A 50 2.45 -10.27 -5.60
N ASP A 51 1.16 -10.11 -5.30
CA ASP A 51 0.23 -9.07 -5.74
C ASP A 51 -0.07 -8.00 -4.66
N GLU A 52 0.59 -8.09 -3.51
CA GLU A 52 0.54 -7.10 -2.44
C GLU A 52 1.67 -6.07 -2.56
N TRP A 53 1.35 -4.81 -2.32
CA TRP A 53 2.34 -3.75 -2.18
C TRP A 53 2.07 -2.88 -0.97
N GLU A 54 3.14 -2.30 -0.43
CA GLU A 54 3.14 -1.58 0.83
C GLU A 54 4.00 -0.32 0.73
N GLY A 55 3.65 0.74 1.46
CA GLY A 55 4.41 1.99 1.55
C GLY A 55 4.13 2.74 2.85
N LEU A 56 5.00 3.69 3.18
CA LEU A 56 4.91 4.49 4.41
C LEU A 56 4.91 5.99 4.06
N LEU A 57 3.95 6.73 4.60
CA LEU A 57 3.82 8.17 4.40
C LEU A 57 3.99 8.96 5.70
N HIS A 58 4.24 10.26 5.56
CA HIS A 58 4.08 11.22 6.66
C HIS A 58 2.64 11.21 7.22
N LYS A 59 2.46 11.55 8.51
CA LYS A 59 1.15 11.53 9.18
C LYS A 59 0.06 12.42 8.56
N ASP A 60 0.45 13.52 7.92
CA ASP A 60 -0.48 14.49 7.33
C ASP A 60 -0.54 14.35 5.80
N ALA A 61 0.04 13.27 5.25
CA ALA A 61 0.06 13.03 3.82
C ALA A 61 -1.36 12.79 3.28
N PRO A 62 -1.71 13.33 2.10
CA PRO A 62 -2.99 13.10 1.44
C PRO A 62 -3.04 11.68 0.85
N TYR A 63 -3.23 10.67 1.71
CA TYR A 63 -3.21 9.25 1.33
C TYR A 63 -4.29 8.90 0.29
N ASP A 64 -5.38 9.66 0.21
CA ASP A 64 -6.43 9.55 -0.80
C ASP A 64 -5.91 9.78 -2.23
N LYS A 65 -4.90 10.65 -2.38
CA LYS A 65 -4.22 10.86 -3.68
C LYS A 65 -3.44 9.63 -4.11
N ILE A 66 -2.81 8.90 -3.19
CA ILE A 66 -2.11 7.65 -3.49
C ILE A 66 -3.11 6.59 -3.97
N ILE A 67 -4.26 6.45 -3.30
CA ILE A 67 -5.30 5.49 -3.71
C ILE A 67 -5.81 5.85 -5.11
N SER A 68 -6.16 7.11 -5.34
CA SER A 68 -6.66 7.60 -6.62
C SER A 68 -5.63 7.39 -7.73
N PHE A 69 -4.36 7.68 -7.45
CA PHE A 69 -3.27 7.43 -8.38
C PHE A 69 -3.19 5.97 -8.82
N PHE A 70 -3.26 5.00 -7.90
CA PHE A 70 -3.23 3.58 -8.29
C PHE A 70 -4.47 3.18 -9.09
N ARG A 71 -5.65 3.72 -8.77
CA ARG A 71 -6.87 3.48 -9.57
C ARG A 71 -6.76 4.02 -11.00
N GLU A 72 -6.09 5.15 -11.18
CA GLU A 72 -5.92 5.79 -12.49
C GLU A 72 -4.78 5.19 -13.33
N ASN A 73 -3.77 4.62 -12.68
CA ASN A 73 -2.55 4.12 -13.35
C ASN A 73 -2.51 2.59 -13.46
N LEU A 74 -3.47 1.87 -12.89
CA LEU A 74 -3.69 0.45 -13.14
C LEU A 74 -4.91 0.27 -14.08
N PRO A 75 -4.95 -0.79 -14.90
CA PRO A 75 -6.11 -1.09 -15.72
C PRO A 75 -7.41 -1.22 -14.90
N GLU A 76 -8.53 -0.76 -15.47
CA GLU A 76 -9.85 -0.75 -14.82
C GLU A 76 -10.32 -2.14 -14.36
N TYR A 77 -9.89 -3.21 -15.03
CA TYR A 77 -10.22 -4.58 -14.66
C TYR A 77 -9.43 -5.08 -13.42
N LEU A 78 -8.42 -4.36 -12.97
CA LEU A 78 -7.66 -4.67 -11.76
C LEU A 78 -8.19 -3.85 -10.58
N ASP A 79 -9.04 -4.48 -9.78
CA ASP A 79 -9.47 -3.91 -8.50
C ASP A 79 -8.55 -4.37 -7.36
N PHE A 80 -8.51 -3.61 -6.27
CA PHE A 80 -7.66 -3.90 -5.13
C PHE A 80 -8.32 -3.53 -3.80
N TYR A 81 -7.91 -4.22 -2.75
CA TYR A 81 -8.20 -3.86 -1.37
C TYR A 81 -7.16 -2.84 -0.88
N THR A 82 -7.56 -1.95 0.03
CA THR A 82 -6.66 -1.01 0.70
C THR A 82 -6.85 -1.11 2.21
N GLY A 83 -5.75 -1.33 2.93
CA GLY A 83 -5.69 -1.29 4.38
C GLY A 83 -4.76 -0.17 4.82
N ILE A 84 -5.27 0.74 5.63
CA ILE A 84 -4.50 1.86 6.18
C ILE A 84 -4.40 1.73 7.69
N GLY A 85 -3.18 1.87 8.19
CA GLY A 85 -2.89 2.01 9.61
C GLY A 85 -2.30 3.38 9.89
N ILE A 86 -2.83 4.06 10.90
CA ILE A 86 -2.29 5.34 11.37
C ILE A 86 -1.84 5.16 12.81
N GLY A 87 -0.56 5.39 13.05
CA GLY A 87 0.02 5.24 14.39
C GLY A 87 1.53 5.39 14.36
N GLU A 88 2.17 5.04 15.47
CA GLU A 88 3.62 5.12 15.56
C GLU A 88 4.33 3.99 14.80
N ILE A 89 5.63 4.20 14.54
CA ILE A 89 6.55 3.16 14.07
C ILE A 89 7.62 2.95 15.14
N THR A 90 8.11 1.72 15.26
CA THR A 90 9.14 1.32 16.21
C THR A 90 10.51 1.23 15.55
N ILE A 91 10.57 0.67 14.33
CA ILE A 91 11.80 0.63 13.52
C ILE A 91 11.74 1.79 12.52
N ASN A 92 12.66 2.74 12.66
CA ASN A 92 12.71 3.97 11.87
C ASN A 92 14.04 4.16 11.10
N ASN A 93 14.75 3.06 10.83
CA ASN A 93 15.88 3.11 9.91
C ASN A 93 15.37 3.10 8.46
N PHE A 94 15.24 4.28 7.86
CA PHE A 94 14.71 4.45 6.50
C PHE A 94 15.70 4.06 5.39
N GLU A 95 16.90 3.58 5.73
CA GLU A 95 17.73 2.85 4.76
C GLU A 95 17.17 1.45 4.46
N LEU A 96 16.30 0.93 5.33
CA LEU A 96 15.61 -0.34 5.14
C LEU A 96 14.42 -0.19 4.18
N THR A 97 14.03 -1.29 3.55
CA THR A 97 12.81 -1.35 2.74
C THR A 97 11.57 -1.37 3.63
N VAL A 98 10.43 -0.90 3.14
CA VAL A 98 9.20 -0.73 3.94
C VAL A 98 8.74 -1.99 4.67
N ASN A 99 8.95 -3.17 4.07
CA ASN A 99 8.60 -4.48 4.66
C ASN A 99 9.53 -4.93 5.79
N GLN A 100 10.60 -4.17 6.07
CA GLN A 100 11.51 -4.38 7.19
C GLN A 100 11.29 -3.36 8.32
N LEU A 101 10.45 -2.34 8.08
CA LEU A 101 9.98 -1.44 9.12
C LEU A 101 8.87 -2.13 9.92
N ASP A 102 8.65 -1.66 11.14
CA ASP A 102 7.67 -2.26 12.04
C ASP A 102 7.13 -1.24 13.05
N GLY A 103 5.95 -1.52 13.59
CA GLY A 103 5.32 -0.75 14.66
C GLY A 103 3.79 -0.74 14.60
N PRO A 104 3.13 -0.04 15.54
CA PRO A 104 1.67 0.05 15.59
C PRO A 104 1.00 0.38 14.26
N SER A 105 1.54 1.32 13.48
CA SER A 105 1.02 1.69 12.15
C SER A 105 0.94 0.48 11.19
N PHE A 106 2.01 -0.33 11.13
CA PHE A 106 2.09 -1.53 10.30
C PHE A 106 1.12 -2.61 10.76
N HIS A 107 1.04 -2.84 12.07
CA HIS A 107 0.08 -3.78 12.65
C HIS A 107 -1.38 -3.41 12.33
N LEU A 108 -1.70 -2.12 12.38
CA LEU A 108 -3.03 -1.61 12.03
C LEU A 108 -3.33 -1.77 10.54
N ALA A 109 -2.40 -1.38 9.65
CA ALA A 109 -2.58 -1.56 8.21
C ALA A 109 -2.81 -3.02 7.84
N ARG A 110 -2.06 -3.93 8.48
CA ARG A 110 -2.22 -5.38 8.29
C ARG A 110 -3.56 -5.91 8.80
N LYS A 111 -4.05 -5.40 9.93
CA LYS A 111 -5.40 -5.71 10.43
C LYS A 111 -6.48 -5.18 9.47
N ALA A 112 -6.29 -3.96 8.97
CA ALA A 112 -7.21 -3.29 8.06
C ALA A 112 -7.37 -4.05 6.75
N ILE A 113 -6.27 -4.42 6.08
CA ILE A 113 -6.35 -5.16 4.80
C ILE A 113 -6.97 -6.56 4.98
N LYS A 114 -6.69 -7.24 6.11
CA LYS A 114 -7.32 -8.53 6.43
C LYS A 114 -8.83 -8.37 6.64
N TYR A 115 -9.26 -7.31 7.32
CA TYR A 115 -10.67 -7.00 7.49
C TYR A 115 -11.34 -6.66 6.15
N ALA A 116 -10.67 -5.86 5.31
CA ALA A 116 -11.13 -5.47 3.98
C ALA A 116 -11.42 -6.71 3.12
N LYS A 117 -10.45 -7.63 3.04
CA LYS A 117 -10.57 -8.91 2.31
C LYS A 117 -11.68 -9.79 2.86
N LYS A 118 -11.79 -9.91 4.19
CA LYS A 118 -12.80 -10.77 4.85
C LYS A 118 -14.23 -10.27 4.64
N ASN A 119 -14.44 -8.94 4.60
CA ASN A 119 -15.77 -8.33 4.53
C ASN A 119 -16.07 -7.72 3.16
N HIS A 120 -15.22 -7.95 2.17
CA HIS A 120 -15.33 -7.40 0.81
C HIS A 120 -15.46 -5.86 0.76
N CYS A 121 -14.81 -5.16 1.71
CA CYS A 121 -14.72 -3.69 1.70
C CYS A 121 -13.47 -3.27 0.92
N SER A 122 -13.58 -2.35 -0.05
CA SER A 122 -12.40 -1.92 -0.82
C SER A 122 -11.39 -1.10 0.02
N LEU A 123 -11.83 -0.43 1.09
CA LEU A 123 -10.97 0.39 1.94
C LEU A 123 -11.33 0.19 3.41
N VAL A 124 -10.32 -0.01 4.25
CA VAL A 124 -10.45 -0.01 5.71
C VAL A 124 -9.32 0.83 6.30
N ILE A 125 -9.66 1.69 7.27
CA ILE A 125 -8.72 2.56 7.96
C ILE A 125 -8.83 2.28 9.45
N LEU A 126 -7.69 2.02 10.09
CA LEU A 126 -7.60 1.84 11.54
C LEU A 126 -6.60 2.84 12.12
N VAL A 127 -6.95 3.44 13.25
CA VAL A 127 -6.19 4.50 13.92
C VAL A 127 -5.99 4.12 15.38
N ASN A 128 -4.81 4.43 15.93
CA ASN A 128 -4.51 4.35 17.36
C ASN A 128 -4.18 5.73 17.91
#